data_AF-A0A1F4FIX1-F1
#
_entry.id   AF-A0A1F4FIX1-F1
#
_cell.length_a   1.000
_cell.length_b   1.000
_cell.length_c   1.000
_cell.angle_alpha   90.00
_cell.angle_beta   90.00
_cell.angle_gamma   90.00
#
_symmetry.space_group_name_H-M   'P 1'
#
loop_
_entity.id
_entity.type
_entity.pdbx_description
1 polymer ?
#
loop_
_entity_poly.entity_id
_entity_poly.type
_entity_poly.pdbx_seq_one_letter_code
_entity_poly.pdbx_strand_id
1 'polypeptide(L)'
;MTFVALQACAQEEPVHVYVPADDYVISVQIALPAEARAGEWTRLSAQRRSGPWKRIRCEEAPAGFVPFVKPPPEFESEVADNLFWMTEPPGARFDVPARQPHHRFVLFPKPGTYQVWARSAYPTDAKSNVVTIRVR
;
A
#
# COMPACT_ATOMS: atom_id res chain seq x y z
N MET A 1 -54.97 27.64 22.02
CA MET A 1 -54.10 26.56 22.53
C MET A 1 -53.09 26.25 21.45
N THR A 2 -51.84 26.68 21.65
CA THR A 2 -50.76 26.53 20.67
C THR A 2 -49.87 25.40 21.14
N PHE A 3 -49.83 24.29 20.40
CA PHE A 3 -48.89 23.20 20.63
C PHE A 3 -47.55 23.59 19.99
N VAL A 4 -46.51 23.72 20.82
CA VAL A 4 -45.12 23.86 20.38
C VAL A 4 -44.59 22.46 20.10
N ALA A 5 -44.34 22.15 18.83
CA ALA A 5 -43.62 20.94 18.44
C ALA A 5 -42.12 21.15 18.70
N LEU A 6 -41.61 20.55 19.78
CA LEU A 6 -40.18 20.35 19.99
C LEU A 6 -39.72 19.28 18.99
N GLN A 7 -39.25 19.71 17.81
CA GLN A 7 -38.40 18.87 16.99
C GLN A 7 -37.10 18.65 17.76
N ALA A 8 -36.97 17.48 18.38
CA ALA A 8 -35.68 16.98 18.82
C ALA A 8 -34.81 16.84 17.57
N CYS A 9 -33.84 17.75 17.41
CA CYS A 9 -32.75 17.57 16.47
C CYS A 9 -32.09 16.22 16.79
N ALA A 10 -32.28 15.23 15.92
CA ALA A 10 -31.53 13.99 16.00
C ALA A 10 -30.05 14.38 15.85
N GLN A 11 -29.31 14.29 16.96
CA GLN A 11 -27.90 14.61 16.99
C GLN A 11 -27.19 13.54 16.18
N GLU A 12 -26.76 13.90 14.97
CA GLU A 12 -26.07 13.01 14.04
C GLU A 12 -24.80 12.49 14.74
N GLU A 13 -24.63 11.17 14.80
CA GLU A 13 -23.45 10.60 15.45
C GLU A 13 -22.17 11.09 14.75
N PRO A 14 -21.13 11.50 15.49
CA PRO A 14 -19.91 11.97 14.87
C PRO A 14 -19.29 10.86 14.00
N VAL A 15 -19.01 11.20 12.74
CA VAL A 15 -18.30 10.30 11.82
C VAL A 15 -16.87 10.13 12.31
N HIS A 16 -16.46 8.88 12.55
CA HIS A 16 -15.10 8.54 12.97
C HIS A 16 -14.30 7.95 11.81
N VAL A 17 -12.99 8.18 11.86
CA VAL A 17 -12.03 7.70 10.85
C VAL A 17 -10.78 7.15 11.52
N TYR A 18 -9.99 6.38 10.77
CA TYR A 18 -8.73 5.81 11.22
C TYR A 18 -7.55 6.49 10.53
N VAL A 19 -6.58 6.88 11.33
CA VAL A 19 -5.31 7.50 10.92
C VAL A 19 -4.14 6.81 11.64
N PRO A 20 -2.89 6.93 11.14
CA PRO A 20 -1.71 6.45 11.83
C PRO A 20 -1.65 6.98 13.27
N ALA A 21 -1.37 6.10 14.22
CA ALA A 21 -1.02 6.52 15.57
C ALA A 21 0.36 7.22 15.59
N ASP A 22 0.70 7.82 16.72
CA ASP A 22 1.95 8.59 16.86
C ASP A 22 3.19 7.67 16.80
N ASP A 23 3.03 6.40 17.16
CA ASP A 23 4.02 5.32 17.09
C ASP A 23 3.83 4.40 15.88
N TYR A 24 3.13 4.87 14.84
CA TYR A 24 2.87 4.10 13.63
C TYR A 24 4.17 3.68 12.93
N VAL A 25 4.28 2.39 12.62
CA VAL A 25 5.36 1.80 11.85
C VAL A 25 4.79 1.05 10.65
N ILE A 26 5.54 1.08 9.55
CA ILE A 26 5.26 0.33 8.34
C ILE A 26 6.51 -0.44 7.92
N SER A 27 6.33 -1.69 7.50
CA SER A 27 7.39 -2.51 6.92
C SER A 27 6.86 -3.22 5.68
N VAL A 28 7.66 -3.25 4.62
CA VAL A 28 7.34 -3.92 3.36
C VAL A 28 8.36 -5.01 3.10
N GLN A 29 7.87 -6.21 2.81
CA GLN A 29 8.70 -7.34 2.39
C GLN A 29 8.31 -7.75 0.98
N ILE A 30 9.28 -7.81 0.07
CA ILE A 30 9.08 -8.26 -1.30
C ILE A 30 9.72 -9.64 -1.52
N ALA A 31 9.15 -10.37 -2.47
CA ALA A 31 9.65 -11.66 -2.94
C ALA A 31 9.59 -11.76 -4.46
N LEU A 32 10.62 -12.36 -5.03
CA LEU A 32 10.74 -12.73 -6.44
C LEU A 32 11.42 -14.11 -6.53
N PRO A 33 11.23 -14.85 -7.63
CA PRO A 33 12.08 -16.00 -7.93
C PRO A 33 13.56 -15.61 -7.99
N ALA A 34 14.45 -16.54 -7.64
CA ALA A 34 15.90 -16.31 -7.74
C ALA A 34 16.39 -16.17 -9.18
N GLU A 35 15.62 -16.70 -10.15
CA GLU A 35 15.94 -16.67 -11.57
C GLU A 35 14.73 -16.29 -12.41
N ALA A 36 14.98 -15.60 -13.52
CA ALA A 36 14.00 -15.26 -14.55
C ALA A 36 14.64 -15.36 -15.95
N ARG A 37 13.79 -15.29 -16.98
CA ARG A 37 14.22 -15.23 -18.38
C ARG A 37 14.05 -13.82 -18.92
N ALA A 38 15.03 -13.34 -19.67
CA ALA A 38 14.93 -12.05 -20.34
C ALA A 38 13.75 -12.04 -21.33
N GLY A 39 12.96 -10.98 -21.30
CA GLY A 39 11.77 -10.81 -22.15
C GLY A 39 10.50 -11.50 -21.64
N GLU A 40 10.56 -12.26 -20.53
CA GLU A 40 9.38 -12.88 -19.91
C GLU A 40 8.89 -12.08 -18.69
N TRP A 41 7.57 -12.08 -18.47
CA TRP A 41 6.97 -11.48 -17.28
C TRP A 41 7.16 -12.38 -16.07
N THR A 42 7.78 -11.83 -15.02
CA THR A 42 8.01 -12.49 -13.74
C THR A 42 7.09 -11.88 -12.69
N ARG A 43 6.35 -12.72 -11.95
CA ARG A 43 5.45 -12.26 -10.89
C ARG A 43 6.24 -11.67 -9.73
N LEU A 44 5.76 -10.54 -9.23
CA LEU A 44 6.18 -9.91 -7.99
C LEU A 44 5.17 -10.24 -6.88
N SER A 45 5.67 -10.40 -5.67
CA SER A 45 4.83 -10.48 -4.48
C SER A 45 5.35 -9.52 -3.43
N ALA A 46 4.43 -8.89 -2.71
CA ALA A 46 4.78 -8.00 -1.62
C ALA A 46 3.79 -8.13 -0.46
N GLN A 47 4.32 -8.12 0.75
CA GLN A 47 3.55 -8.10 1.99
C GLN A 47 3.84 -6.81 2.74
N ARG A 48 2.84 -6.29 3.44
CA ARG A 48 2.96 -5.11 4.29
C ARG A 48 2.50 -5.42 5.71
N ARG A 49 3.25 -4.94 6.68
CA ARG A 49 2.77 -4.77 8.07
C ARG A 49 2.71 -3.29 8.37
N SER A 50 1.62 -2.85 9.00
CA SER A 50 1.41 -1.42 9.21
C SER A 50 0.48 -1.15 10.40
N GLY A 51 0.87 -0.26 11.31
CA GLY A 51 0.11 0.06 12.51
C GLY A 51 0.99 0.57 13.64
N PRO A 52 0.39 0.91 14.80
CA PRO A 52 -1.03 0.85 15.08
C PRO A 52 -1.83 2.02 14.48
N TRP A 53 -3.13 1.83 14.28
CA TRP A 53 -4.06 2.86 13.78
C TRP A 53 -4.85 3.45 14.95
N LYS A 54 -5.01 4.77 15.00
CA LYS A 54 -5.86 5.46 15.97
C LYS A 54 -7.18 5.89 15.32
N ARG A 55 -8.28 5.72 16.08
CA ARG A 55 -9.61 6.20 15.69
C ARG A 55 -9.80 7.62 16.22
N ILE A 56 -10.15 8.55 15.34
CA ILE A 56 -10.39 9.97 15.67
C ILE A 56 -11.71 10.44 15.08
N ARG A 57 -12.16 11.64 15.44
CA ARG A 57 -13.28 12.26 14.74
C ARG A 57 -12.82 12.72 13.35
N CYS A 58 -13.72 12.66 12.37
CA CYS A 58 -13.40 13.07 11.00
C CYS A 58 -12.91 14.54 10.93
N GLU A 59 -13.48 15.42 11.76
CA GLU A 59 -13.08 16.83 11.88
C GLU A 59 -11.67 17.06 12.44
N GLU A 60 -11.09 16.05 13.11
CA GLU A 60 -9.74 16.08 13.69
C GLU A 60 -8.69 15.49 12.72
N ALA A 61 -9.11 14.99 11.55
CA ALA A 61 -8.21 14.35 10.60
C ALA A 61 -7.15 15.32 10.07
N PRO A 62 -5.85 14.97 10.07
CA PRO A 62 -4.81 15.81 9.51
C PRO A 62 -5.08 16.14 8.03
N ALA A 63 -4.84 17.40 7.65
CA ALA A 63 -4.97 17.83 6.26
C ALA A 63 -4.05 17.01 5.34
N GLY A 64 -4.57 16.59 4.18
CA GLY A 64 -3.83 15.79 3.20
C GLY A 64 -3.80 14.28 3.49
N PHE A 65 -4.38 13.83 4.61
CA PHE A 65 -4.55 12.41 4.88
C PHE A 65 -5.82 11.87 4.20
N VAL A 66 -5.78 10.63 3.73
CA VAL A 66 -6.98 9.93 3.23
C VAL A 66 -7.55 9.13 4.39
N PRO A 67 -8.61 9.60 5.07
CA PRO A 67 -9.17 8.90 6.21
C PRO A 67 -9.75 7.55 5.81
N PHE A 68 -9.44 6.51 6.60
CA PHE A 68 -10.09 5.22 6.43
C PHE A 68 -11.33 5.13 7.30
N VAL A 69 -12.46 4.70 6.74
CA VAL A 69 -13.71 4.51 7.49
C VAL A 69 -13.66 3.27 8.39
N LYS A 70 -12.80 2.30 8.03
CA LYS A 70 -12.52 1.09 8.82
C LYS A 70 -11.02 1.04 9.11
N PRO A 71 -10.59 0.41 10.23
CA PRO A 71 -9.17 0.27 10.49
C PRO A 71 -8.57 -0.58 9.36
N PRO A 72 -7.51 -0.12 8.68
CA PRO A 72 -6.77 -0.97 7.77
C PRO A 72 -6.22 -2.18 8.55
N PRO A 73 -6.10 -3.35 7.89
CA PRO A 73 -5.52 -4.52 8.54
C PRO A 73 -4.05 -4.26 8.89
N GLU A 74 -3.60 -4.79 10.03
CA GLU A 74 -2.19 -4.68 10.44
C GLU A 74 -1.24 -5.46 9.54
N PHE A 75 -1.75 -6.46 8.82
CA PHE A 75 -1.01 -7.27 7.87
C PHE A 75 -1.80 -7.44 6.57
N GLU A 76 -1.12 -7.17 5.46
CA GLU A 76 -1.64 -7.36 4.10
C GLU A 76 -0.70 -8.31 3.35
N SER A 77 -1.24 -9.43 2.89
CA SER A 77 -0.47 -10.50 2.27
C SER A 77 -0.13 -10.27 0.79
N GLU A 78 -0.79 -9.31 0.14
CA GLU A 78 -0.55 -8.95 -1.25
C GLU A 78 -0.82 -7.46 -1.46
N VAL A 79 0.26 -6.69 -1.62
CA VAL A 79 0.22 -5.23 -1.85
C VAL A 79 1.10 -4.82 -3.03
N ALA A 80 1.50 -5.76 -3.89
CA ALA A 80 2.46 -5.48 -4.96
C ALA A 80 1.98 -4.41 -5.95
N ASP A 81 0.67 -4.24 -6.12
CA ASP A 81 0.06 -3.21 -6.96
C ASP A 81 0.04 -1.81 -6.32
N ASN A 82 0.31 -1.70 -5.02
CA ASN A 82 0.29 -0.45 -4.25
C ASN A 82 1.71 0.06 -3.91
N LEU A 83 2.72 -0.46 -4.60
CA LEU A 83 4.12 -0.09 -4.38
C LEU A 83 4.74 0.54 -5.62
N PHE A 84 5.71 1.41 -5.38
CA PHE A 84 6.60 1.94 -6.41
C PHE A 84 7.84 1.05 -6.52
N TRP A 85 7.97 0.36 -7.66
CA TRP A 85 9.03 -0.63 -7.87
C TRP A 85 10.24 -0.06 -8.58
N MET A 86 11.42 -0.54 -8.20
CA MET A 86 12.71 -0.08 -8.69
C MET A 86 13.65 -1.26 -8.96
N THR A 87 14.56 -1.08 -9.92
CA THR A 87 15.63 -2.04 -10.21
C THR A 87 16.98 -1.37 -10.42
N GLU A 88 18.04 -2.11 -10.14
CA GLU A 88 19.42 -1.80 -10.53
C GLU A 88 20.06 -3.03 -11.20
N PRO A 89 20.57 -2.94 -12.45
CA PRO A 89 20.54 -1.77 -13.31
C PRO A 89 19.11 -1.35 -13.69
N PRO A 90 18.90 -0.09 -14.11
CA PRO A 90 17.60 0.35 -14.58
C PRO A 90 17.23 -0.33 -15.91
N GLY A 91 15.94 -0.27 -16.26
CA GLY A 91 15.44 -0.73 -17.56
C GLY A 91 14.44 -1.88 -17.50
N ALA A 92 14.19 -2.45 -16.32
CA ALA A 92 13.06 -3.34 -16.13
C ALA A 92 11.73 -2.58 -16.34
N ARG A 93 10.73 -3.27 -16.88
CA ARG A 93 9.38 -2.74 -17.08
C ARG A 93 8.45 -3.38 -16.06
N PHE A 94 7.60 -2.58 -15.44
CA PHE A 94 6.56 -3.07 -14.55
C PHE A 94 5.22 -2.93 -15.27
N ASP A 95 4.40 -3.97 -15.22
CA ASP A 95 3.07 -3.93 -15.82
C ASP A 95 2.19 -2.86 -15.15
N VAL A 96 1.16 -2.36 -15.81
CA VAL A 96 0.13 -1.55 -15.15
C VAL A 96 -0.97 -2.51 -14.74
N PRO A 97 -1.48 -2.52 -13.50
CA PRO A 97 -2.41 -3.53 -13.03
C PRO A 97 -3.68 -3.43 -13.89
N ALA A 98 -3.92 -4.43 -14.73
CA ALA A 98 -5.10 -4.50 -15.58
C ALA A 98 -6.09 -5.49 -14.98
N ARG A 99 -7.27 -5.01 -14.56
CA ARG A 99 -8.49 -5.73 -14.12
C ARG A 99 -8.37 -6.85 -13.07
N GLN A 100 -7.19 -7.41 -12.79
CA GLN A 100 -6.91 -8.32 -11.69
C GLN A 100 -6.20 -7.51 -10.60
N PRO A 101 -6.93 -7.02 -9.59
CA PRO A 101 -6.31 -6.31 -8.49
C PRO A 101 -5.28 -7.23 -7.80
N HIS A 102 -4.25 -6.64 -7.22
CA HIS A 102 -3.24 -7.32 -6.38
C HIS A 102 -2.13 -8.09 -7.10
N HIS A 103 -2.11 -8.21 -8.43
CA HIS A 103 -0.97 -8.81 -9.13
C HIS A 103 -0.09 -7.74 -9.79
N ARG A 104 1.22 -7.92 -9.66
CA ARG A 104 2.23 -7.11 -10.33
C ARG A 104 3.28 -8.00 -10.96
N PHE A 105 3.77 -7.61 -12.12
CA PHE A 105 4.78 -8.32 -12.88
C PHE A 105 5.91 -7.38 -13.27
N VAL A 106 7.11 -7.96 -13.42
CA VAL A 106 8.30 -7.28 -13.94
C VAL A 106 8.81 -8.01 -15.18
N LEU A 107 9.24 -7.26 -16.18
CA LEU A 107 9.91 -7.77 -17.37
C LEU A 107 11.31 -7.18 -17.44
N PHE A 108 12.30 -8.06 -17.51
CA PHE A 108 13.71 -7.70 -17.67
C PHE A 108 14.10 -7.79 -19.15
N PRO A 109 14.52 -6.71 -19.82
CA PRO A 109 14.74 -6.73 -21.26
C PRO A 109 16.06 -7.39 -21.68
N LYS A 110 17.01 -7.58 -20.75
CA LYS A 110 18.34 -8.12 -21.01
C LYS A 110 18.72 -9.12 -19.92
N PRO A 111 19.52 -10.15 -20.24
CA PRO A 111 20.16 -10.99 -19.22
C PRO A 111 21.08 -10.18 -18.31
N GLY A 112 21.25 -10.62 -17.08
CA GLY A 112 22.07 -9.94 -16.08
C GLY A 112 21.69 -10.27 -14.66
N THR A 113 22.34 -9.61 -13.70
CA THR A 113 21.94 -9.65 -12.29
C THR A 113 21.26 -8.32 -11.96
N TYR A 114 20.06 -8.40 -11.39
CA TYR A 114 19.29 -7.24 -10.99
C TYR A 114 19.07 -7.25 -9.49
N GLN A 115 19.23 -6.10 -8.85
CA GLN A 115 18.68 -5.81 -7.54
C GLN A 115 17.28 -5.19 -7.73
N VAL A 116 16.31 -5.65 -6.96
CA VAL A 116 14.92 -5.19 -7.01
C VAL A 116 14.52 -4.76 -5.61
N TRP A 117 13.86 -3.61 -5.50
CA TRP A 117 13.23 -3.13 -4.26
C TRP A 117 11.97 -2.33 -4.58
N ALA A 118 11.18 -2.04 -3.55
CA ALA A 118 9.97 -1.27 -3.66
C ALA A 118 9.89 -0.19 -2.58
N ARG A 119 9.08 0.85 -2.83
CA ARG A 119 8.71 1.88 -1.86
C ARG A 119 7.20 1.94 -1.70
N SER A 120 6.75 2.03 -0.46
CA SER A 120 5.39 2.45 -0.13
C SER A 120 5.43 3.95 0.18
N ALA A 121 4.55 4.74 -0.42
CA ALA A 121 4.51 6.19 -0.22
C ALA A 121 3.45 6.63 0.80
N TYR A 122 2.60 5.70 1.26
CA TYR A 122 1.47 5.99 2.12
C TYR A 122 1.23 4.87 3.15
N PRO A 123 0.86 5.21 4.40
CA PRO A 123 0.73 6.57 4.95
C PRO A 123 2.07 7.24 5.32
N THR A 124 3.13 6.45 5.40
CA THR A 124 4.51 6.94 5.58
C THR A 124 5.43 6.23 4.57
N ASP A 125 6.55 6.86 4.24
CA ASP A 125 7.50 6.27 3.30
C ASP A 125 8.20 5.05 3.92
N ALA A 126 8.20 3.93 3.19
CA ALA A 126 8.91 2.72 3.59
C ALA A 126 9.60 2.07 2.40
N LYS A 127 10.90 1.79 2.55
CA LYS A 127 11.67 0.97 1.61
C LYS A 127 11.59 -0.50 2.02
N SER A 128 11.37 -1.38 1.05
CA SER A 128 11.41 -2.83 1.27
C SER A 128 12.83 -3.36 1.47
N ASN A 129 12.95 -4.66 1.75
CA ASN A 129 14.18 -5.40 1.49
C ASN A 129 14.58 -5.32 0.01
N VAL A 130 15.87 -5.58 -0.27
CA VAL A 130 16.41 -5.72 -1.63
C VAL A 130 16.49 -7.20 -1.97
N VAL A 131 15.98 -7.59 -3.14
CA VAL A 131 16.05 -8.96 -3.67
C VAL A 131 16.97 -8.96 -4.89
N THR A 132 17.89 -9.92 -4.95
CA THR A 132 18.73 -10.13 -6.14
C THR A 132 18.15 -11.24 -7.00
N ILE A 133 18.01 -11.00 -8.30
CA ILE A 133 17.52 -11.97 -9.28
C ILE A 133 18.51 -12.11 -10.44
N ARG A 134 18.73 -13.35 -10.88
CA ARG A 134 19.55 -13.66 -12.06
C ARG A 134 18.64 -13.85 -13.28
N VAL A 135 18.80 -12.99 -14.27
CA VAL A 135 18.08 -13.03 -15.54
C VAL A 135 18.95 -13.70 -16.59
N ARG A 136 18.43 -14.75 -17.22
CA ARG A 136 19.11 -15.54 -18.25
C ARG A 136 18.55 -15.25 -19.64
#